data_AF-A0A8T4VP10-F1
#
_entry.id   AF-A0A8T4VP10-F1
#
_cell.length_a   1.000
_cell.length_b   1.000
_cell.length_c   1.000
_cell.angle_alpha   90.00
_cell.angle_beta   90.00
_cell.angle_gamma   90.00
#
_symmetry.space_group_name_H-M   'P 1'
#
loop_
_entity.id
_entity.type
_entity.pdbx_description
1 polymer ?
#
loop_
_entity_poly.entity_id
_entity_poly.type
_entity_poly.pdbx_seq_one_letter_code
_entity_poly.pdbx_strand_id
1 'polypeptide(L)'
;MKTIEIICSANHDRSPVGELFVKQHIELRGIQGYRVLSSGTFLHDFRTGNVPIKSAIFYMRLASDLGLLSAKERKDVEALDEASESDLVKRAYLIANDKLLSLARYQKAIAMQELGFHPGGLKPQSDQTQLQENVAAIWCMTNKHVRAVQELYGQGAPPIMLLDERADIQDPYCLGVQVYKEVIGQIWSAVQNRMREF
;
A
#
# COMPACT_ATOMS: atom_id res chain seq x y z
N MET A 1 -23.04 0.74 12.64
CA MET A 1 -21.61 1.11 12.68
C MET A 1 -21.19 1.47 11.27
N LYS A 2 -20.60 2.65 11.06
CA LYS A 2 -20.15 3.09 9.72
C LYS A 2 -18.67 2.76 9.51
N THR A 3 -18.26 2.53 8.27
CA THR A 3 -16.86 2.19 7.92
C THR A 3 -16.11 3.41 7.39
N ILE A 4 -14.89 3.63 7.86
CA ILE A 4 -13.87 4.45 7.20
C ILE A 4 -12.84 3.50 6.61
N GLU A 5 -12.61 3.56 5.30
CA GLU A 5 -11.67 2.67 4.62
C GLU A 5 -10.48 3.43 4.02
N ILE A 6 -9.27 2.99 4.34
CA ILE A 6 -8.02 3.58 3.84
C ILE A 6 -7.47 2.73 2.69
N ILE A 7 -7.17 3.36 1.55
CA ILE A 7 -6.84 2.63 0.31
C ILE A 7 -5.44 2.96 -0.21
N CYS A 8 -4.64 1.92 -0.47
CA CYS A 8 -3.42 2.05 -1.29
C CYS A 8 -3.41 0.98 -2.41
N SER A 9 -2.23 0.67 -2.98
CA SER A 9 -2.16 -0.28 -4.09
C SER A 9 -2.26 -1.74 -3.62
N ALA A 10 -1.36 -2.16 -2.72
CA ALA A 10 -1.24 -3.56 -2.28
C ALA A 10 -1.63 -3.79 -0.81
N ASN A 11 -2.09 -2.75 -0.10
CA ASN A 11 -2.41 -2.82 1.33
C ASN A 11 -1.29 -3.38 2.21
N HIS A 12 -0.05 -3.01 1.90
CA HIS A 12 1.12 -3.48 2.64
C HIS A 12 1.80 -2.36 3.42
N ASP A 13 2.02 -1.21 2.77
CA ASP A 13 2.81 -0.12 3.33
C ASP A 13 1.93 1.01 3.85
N ARG A 14 1.38 1.81 2.93
CA ARG A 14 0.72 3.09 3.24
C ARG A 14 -0.61 2.92 3.98
N SER A 15 -1.54 2.14 3.43
CA SER A 15 -2.90 2.07 3.99
C SER A 15 -3.01 1.38 5.36
N PRO A 16 -2.20 0.36 5.69
CA PRO A 16 -2.11 -0.16 7.07
C PRO A 16 -1.65 0.89 8.10
N VAL A 17 -0.70 1.76 7.73
CA VAL A 17 -0.24 2.85 8.61
C VAL A 17 -1.35 3.89 8.79
N GLY A 18 -2.05 4.25 7.72
CA GLY A 18 -3.20 5.15 7.80
C GLY A 18 -4.32 4.58 8.68
N GLU A 19 -4.65 3.29 8.54
CA GLU A 19 -5.62 2.62 9.42
C GLU A 19 -5.23 2.70 10.90
N LEU A 20 -3.97 2.41 11.22
CA LEU A 20 -3.45 2.50 12.59
C LEU A 20 -3.66 3.91 13.16
N PHE A 21 -3.25 4.94 12.44
CA PHE A 21 -3.35 6.32 12.93
C PHE A 21 -4.80 6.80 13.09
N VAL A 22 -5.69 6.43 12.18
CA VAL A 22 -7.10 6.78 12.29
C VAL A 22 -7.75 6.06 13.48
N LYS A 23 -7.43 4.78 13.71
CA LYS A 23 -7.90 4.04 14.90
C LYS A 23 -7.45 4.72 16.20
N GLN A 24 -6.15 5.01 16.31
CA GLN A 24 -5.60 5.71 17.47
C GLN A 24 -6.31 7.05 17.71
N HIS A 25 -6.59 7.81 16.64
CA HIS A 25 -7.27 9.11 16.76
C HIS A 25 -8.72 8.98 17.23
N ILE A 26 -9.46 7.98 16.72
CA ILE A 26 -10.84 7.68 17.14
C ILE A 26 -10.87 7.25 18.61
N GLU A 27 -9.95 6.35 19.02
CA GLU A 27 -9.83 5.86 20.39
C GLU A 27 -9.51 6.99 21.37
N LEU A 28 -8.50 7.83 21.07
CA LEU A 28 -8.08 8.94 21.93
C LEU A 28 -9.17 10.01 22.09
N ARG A 29 -10.02 10.22 21.07
CA ARG A 29 -11.14 11.18 21.12
C ARG A 29 -12.44 10.58 21.63
N GLY A 30 -12.47 9.27 21.93
CA GLY A 30 -13.69 8.57 22.38
C GLY A 30 -14.80 8.54 21.33
N ILE A 31 -14.48 8.67 20.04
CA ILE A 31 -15.46 8.69 18.95
C ILE A 31 -16.07 7.28 18.80
N GLN A 32 -17.40 7.18 18.82
CA GLN A 32 -18.13 5.91 18.76
C GLN A 32 -18.82 5.71 17.41
N GLY A 33 -19.16 4.45 17.11
CA GLY A 33 -19.99 4.11 15.95
C GLY A 33 -19.25 3.94 14.62
N TYR A 34 -17.92 4.02 14.62
CA TYR A 34 -17.08 3.85 13.45
C TYR A 34 -16.17 2.62 13.55
N ARG A 35 -16.00 1.92 12.42
CA ARG A 35 -14.94 0.94 12.19
C ARG A 35 -13.95 1.50 11.18
N VAL A 36 -12.67 1.30 11.41
CA VAL A 36 -11.61 1.66 10.46
C VAL A 36 -11.03 0.38 9.84
N LEU A 37 -10.92 0.37 8.52
CA LEU A 37 -10.26 -0.68 7.75
C LEU A 37 -9.25 -0.07 6.78
N SER A 38 -8.40 -0.91 6.21
CA SER A 38 -7.65 -0.57 5.01
C SER A 38 -7.62 -1.72 4.02
N SER A 39 -7.48 -1.39 2.74
CA SER A 39 -7.37 -2.37 1.66
C SER A 39 -6.54 -1.82 0.50
N GLY A 40 -6.43 -2.63 -0.56
CA GLY A 40 -5.58 -2.38 -1.71
C GLY A 40 -6.29 -2.69 -3.02
N THR A 41 -6.27 -1.76 -3.97
CA THR A 41 -7.02 -1.90 -5.22
C THR A 41 -6.39 -2.89 -6.20
N PHE A 42 -5.09 -3.15 -6.08
CA PHE A 42 -4.30 -3.98 -7.02
C PHE A 42 -3.65 -5.19 -6.35
N LEU A 43 -4.07 -5.55 -5.13
CA LEU A 43 -3.44 -6.64 -4.36
C LEU A 43 -3.53 -7.99 -5.08
N HIS A 44 -4.69 -8.32 -5.67
CA HIS A 44 -4.87 -9.57 -6.40
C HIS A 44 -3.87 -9.70 -7.56
N ASP A 45 -3.70 -8.65 -8.35
CA ASP A 45 -2.77 -8.64 -9.48
C ASP A 45 -1.33 -8.81 -9.02
N PHE A 46 -0.94 -8.11 -7.95
CA PHE A 46 0.40 -8.27 -7.37
C PHE A 46 0.67 -9.67 -6.82
N ARG A 47 -0.33 -10.31 -6.19
CA ARG A 47 -0.21 -11.67 -5.64
C ARG A 47 -0.18 -12.75 -6.72
N THR A 48 -0.89 -12.53 -7.82
CA THR A 48 -1.00 -13.49 -8.91
C THR A 48 0.00 -13.21 -10.02
N GLY A 49 0.77 -12.12 -9.94
CA GLY A 49 1.72 -11.73 -10.98
C GLY A 49 1.05 -11.29 -12.28
N ASN A 50 -0.23 -10.92 -12.23
CA ASN A 50 -0.97 -10.37 -13.35
C ASN A 50 -0.68 -8.86 -13.49
N VAL A 51 0.61 -8.50 -13.51
CA VAL A 51 1.07 -7.12 -13.67
C VAL A 51 1.60 -6.92 -15.09
N PRO A 52 1.62 -5.67 -15.61
CA PRO A 52 2.26 -5.40 -16.89
C PRO A 52 3.71 -5.91 -16.90
N ILE A 53 4.14 -6.52 -18.01
CA ILE A 53 5.50 -7.09 -18.16
C ILE A 53 6.59 -6.08 -17.79
N LYS A 54 6.43 -4.82 -18.21
CA LYS A 54 7.36 -3.73 -17.86
C LYS A 54 7.48 -3.52 -16.34
N SER A 55 6.36 -3.58 -15.62
CA SER A 55 6.33 -3.46 -14.16
C SER A 55 6.97 -4.68 -13.49
N ALA A 56 6.70 -5.88 -14.00
CA ALA A 56 7.35 -7.10 -13.52
C ALA A 56 8.87 -6.99 -13.67
N ILE A 57 9.36 -6.61 -14.86
CA ILE A 57 10.80 -6.42 -15.14
C ILE A 57 11.41 -5.36 -14.24
N PHE A 58 10.70 -4.25 -14.01
CA PHE A 58 11.15 -3.21 -13.07
C PHE A 58 11.39 -3.78 -11.66
N TYR A 59 10.43 -4.52 -11.08
CA TYR A 59 10.60 -5.09 -9.74
C TYR A 59 11.69 -6.16 -9.68
N MET A 60 11.84 -6.97 -10.74
CA MET A 60 12.92 -7.94 -10.83
C MET A 60 14.29 -7.26 -10.84
N ARG A 61 14.46 -6.18 -11.61
CA ARG A 61 15.70 -5.40 -11.63
C ARG A 61 15.96 -4.72 -10.29
N LEU A 62 14.94 -4.12 -9.68
CA LEU A 62 15.04 -3.55 -8.34
C LEU A 62 15.54 -4.58 -7.31
N ALA A 63 14.99 -5.80 -7.32
CA ALA A 63 15.45 -6.87 -6.44
C ALA A 63 16.90 -7.29 -6.72
N SER A 64 17.32 -7.28 -8.00
CA SER A 64 18.70 -7.55 -8.41
C SER A 64 19.66 -6.47 -7.89
N ASP A 65 19.32 -5.20 -8.11
CA ASP A 65 20.14 -4.03 -7.74
C ASP A 65 20.31 -3.91 -6.21
N LEU A 66 19.29 -4.33 -5.46
CA LEU A 66 19.32 -4.42 -4.00
C LEU A 66 20.03 -5.69 -3.49
N GLY A 67 20.56 -6.54 -4.37
CA GLY A 67 21.31 -7.74 -4.02
C GLY A 67 20.47 -8.87 -3.41
N LEU A 68 19.15 -8.85 -3.60
CA LEU A 68 18.22 -9.83 -2.99
C LEU A 68 18.13 -11.15 -3.76
N LEU A 69 18.51 -11.12 -5.03
CA LEU A 69 18.48 -12.27 -5.93
C LEU A 69 19.80 -13.06 -5.85
N SER A 70 19.71 -14.38 -5.91
CA SER A 70 20.84 -15.29 -6.08
C SER A 70 21.52 -15.11 -7.44
N ALA A 71 22.74 -15.65 -7.60
CA ALA A 71 23.46 -15.57 -8.87
C ALA A 71 22.70 -16.19 -10.05
N LYS A 72 21.91 -17.25 -9.80
CA LYS A 72 21.05 -17.87 -10.82
C LYS A 72 19.88 -16.95 -11.17
N GLU A 73 19.14 -16.49 -10.16
CA GLU A 73 17.98 -15.59 -10.35
C GLU A 73 18.37 -14.28 -11.07
N ARG A 74 19.56 -13.73 -10.78
CA ARG A 74 20.07 -12.53 -11.48
C ARG A 74 20.30 -12.78 -12.96
N LYS A 75 20.94 -13.89 -13.33
CA LYS A 75 21.15 -14.26 -14.74
C LYS A 75 19.82 -14.44 -15.47
N ASP A 76 18.85 -15.08 -14.80
CA ASP A 76 17.52 -15.26 -15.36
C ASP A 76 16.84 -13.90 -15.62
N VAL A 77 16.96 -12.94 -14.70
CA VAL A 77 16.41 -11.58 -14.84
C VAL A 77 17.11 -10.75 -15.92
N GLU A 78 18.45 -10.83 -16.01
CA GLU A 78 19.24 -10.12 -17.03
C GLU A 78 18.91 -10.58 -18.46
N ALA A 79 18.45 -11.82 -18.62
CA ALA A 79 18.03 -12.39 -19.89
C ALA A 79 16.59 -12.00 -20.30
N LEU A 80 15.81 -11.38 -19.41
CA LEU A 80 14.42 -11.00 -19.69
C LEU A 80 14.30 -9.60 -20.30
N ASP A 81 13.41 -9.49 -21.27
CA ASP A 81 13.02 -8.27 -21.96
C ASP A 81 11.50 -8.19 -22.19
N GLU A 82 11.04 -7.15 -22.90
CA GLU A 82 9.62 -6.94 -23.19
C GLU A 82 9.02 -7.99 -24.14
N ALA A 83 9.86 -8.77 -24.85
CA ALA A 83 9.43 -9.84 -25.76
C ALA A 83 9.39 -11.22 -25.09
N SER A 84 9.81 -11.31 -23.83
CA SER A 84 9.90 -12.56 -23.07
C SER A 84 8.52 -13.18 -22.76
N GLU A 85 8.48 -14.51 -22.58
CA GLU A 85 7.25 -15.24 -22.28
C GLU A 85 6.61 -14.80 -20.95
N SER A 86 5.31 -14.51 -20.99
CA SER A 86 4.55 -14.03 -19.82
C SER A 86 4.64 -14.94 -18.60
N ASP A 87 4.61 -16.26 -18.79
CA ASP A 87 4.66 -17.22 -17.66
C ASP A 87 6.02 -17.26 -16.96
N LEU A 88 7.11 -17.12 -17.71
CA LEU A 88 8.46 -17.01 -17.14
C LEU A 88 8.61 -15.71 -16.36
N VAL A 89 8.18 -14.59 -16.95
CA VAL A 89 8.19 -13.26 -16.32
C VAL A 89 7.37 -13.26 -15.03
N LYS A 90 6.17 -13.86 -15.06
CA LYS A 90 5.28 -13.97 -13.89
C LYS A 90 5.94 -14.74 -12.75
N ARG A 91 6.55 -15.90 -13.02
CA ARG A 91 7.26 -16.69 -12.00
C ARG A 91 8.42 -15.91 -11.38
N ALA A 92 9.25 -15.30 -12.21
CA ALA A 92 10.41 -14.53 -11.75
C ALA A 92 9.99 -13.28 -10.95
N TYR A 93 8.93 -12.59 -11.39
CA TYR A 93 8.33 -11.48 -10.64
C TYR A 93 7.85 -11.92 -9.26
N LEU A 94 7.14 -13.04 -9.13
CA LEU A 94 6.62 -13.49 -7.83
C LEU A 94 7.76 -13.77 -6.83
N ILE A 95 8.87 -14.36 -7.30
CA ILE A 95 10.07 -14.58 -6.49
C ILE A 95 10.70 -13.25 -6.05
N ALA A 96 10.88 -12.31 -6.98
CA ALA A 96 11.43 -11.00 -6.68
C ALA A 96 10.54 -10.22 -5.70
N ASN A 97 9.23 -10.24 -5.91
CA ASN A 97 8.27 -9.52 -5.10
C ASN A 97 8.20 -10.04 -3.65
N ASP A 98 8.34 -11.34 -3.42
CA ASP A 98 8.39 -11.91 -2.06
C ASP A 98 9.59 -11.37 -1.27
N LYS A 99 10.76 -11.30 -1.91
CA LYS A 99 11.99 -10.76 -1.30
C LYS A 99 11.87 -9.26 -1.03
N LEU A 100 11.31 -8.50 -1.99
CA LEU A 100 11.05 -7.08 -1.84
C LEU A 100 10.05 -6.80 -0.71
N LEU A 101 8.98 -7.60 -0.59
CA LEU A 101 8.01 -7.49 0.50
C LEU A 101 8.68 -7.67 1.87
N SER A 102 9.63 -8.59 2.00
CA SER A 102 10.38 -8.77 3.24
C SER A 102 11.21 -7.51 3.59
N LEU A 103 11.90 -6.94 2.60
CA LEU A 103 12.67 -5.71 2.77
C LEU A 103 11.77 -4.51 3.13
N ALA A 104 10.64 -4.35 2.44
CA ALA A 104 9.66 -3.31 2.69
C ALA A 104 9.12 -3.36 4.13
N ARG A 105 8.79 -4.57 4.63
CA ARG A 105 8.37 -4.78 6.03
C ARG A 105 9.44 -4.31 7.01
N TYR A 106 10.68 -4.69 6.76
CA TYR A 106 11.81 -4.30 7.60
C TYR A 106 12.01 -2.79 7.61
N GLN A 107 12.10 -2.16 6.44
CA GLN A 107 12.31 -0.71 6.32
C GLN A 107 11.18 0.08 6.99
N LYS A 108 9.93 -0.31 6.77
CA LYS A 108 8.75 0.27 7.42
C LYS A 108 8.81 0.14 8.94
N ALA A 109 9.14 -1.05 9.46
CA ALA A 109 9.19 -1.29 10.89
C ALA A 109 10.25 -0.42 11.58
N ILE A 110 11.45 -0.30 11.00
CA ILE A 110 12.50 0.60 11.49
C ILE A 110 12.04 2.05 11.45
N ALA A 111 11.48 2.51 10.31
CA ALA A 111 10.99 3.88 10.16
C ALA A 111 9.91 4.23 11.22
N MET A 112 8.98 3.31 11.49
CA MET A 112 7.96 3.49 12.53
C MET A 112 8.60 3.60 13.92
N GLN A 113 9.53 2.71 14.26
CA GLN A 113 10.22 2.72 15.55
C GLN A 113 11.02 4.01 15.77
N GLU A 114 11.76 4.46 14.76
CA GLU A 114 12.52 5.72 14.81
C GLU A 114 11.63 6.96 14.95
N LEU A 115 10.39 6.90 14.45
CA LEU A 115 9.39 7.96 14.61
C LEU A 115 8.60 7.85 15.93
N GLY A 116 8.90 6.84 16.77
CA GLY A 116 8.22 6.63 18.05
C GLY A 116 6.87 5.90 17.95
N PHE A 117 6.56 5.27 16.82
CA PHE A 117 5.36 4.46 16.62
C PHE A 117 5.62 2.98 16.84
N HIS A 118 4.69 2.28 17.49
CA HIS A 118 4.78 0.83 17.67
C HIS A 118 4.16 0.08 16.47
N PRO A 119 4.93 -0.74 15.73
CA PRO A 119 4.41 -1.46 14.56
C PRO A 119 3.43 -2.59 14.93
N GLY A 120 3.35 -2.99 16.21
CA GLY A 120 2.46 -4.06 16.68
C GLY A 120 0.96 -3.79 16.48
N GLY A 121 0.57 -2.53 16.22
CA GLY A 121 -0.81 -2.16 15.89
C GLY A 121 -1.15 -2.26 14.39
N LEU A 122 -0.18 -2.53 13.52
CA LEU A 122 -0.44 -2.73 12.10
C LEU A 122 -1.20 -4.03 11.88
N LYS A 123 -2.16 -4.00 10.95
CA LYS A 123 -2.84 -5.22 10.50
C LYS A 123 -1.84 -6.26 9.97
N PRO A 124 -2.02 -7.55 10.29
CA PRO A 124 -1.05 -8.60 9.95
C PRO A 124 -1.12 -9.08 8.50
N GLN A 125 -2.25 -8.85 7.83
CA GLN A 125 -2.53 -9.35 6.49
C GLN A 125 -2.92 -8.20 5.56
N SER A 126 -2.73 -8.38 4.27
CA SER A 126 -3.19 -7.43 3.25
C SER A 126 -4.53 -7.90 2.67
N ASP A 127 -5.45 -6.97 2.50
CA ASP A 127 -6.81 -7.19 1.99
C ASP A 127 -7.02 -6.46 0.65
N GLN A 128 -7.75 -7.12 -0.24
CA GLN A 128 -8.17 -6.54 -1.52
C GLN A 128 -9.37 -5.63 -1.26
N THR A 129 -9.42 -4.49 -1.93
CA THR A 129 -10.59 -3.60 -1.86
C THR A 129 -11.82 -4.32 -2.42
N GLN A 130 -12.91 -4.29 -1.66
CA GLN A 130 -14.19 -4.89 -2.00
C GLN A 130 -15.31 -3.90 -1.69
N LEU A 131 -16.46 -4.03 -2.36
CA LEU A 131 -17.64 -3.24 -2.04
C LEU A 131 -18.06 -3.46 -0.58
N GLN A 132 -18.10 -2.37 0.18
CA GLN A 132 -18.57 -2.34 1.55
C GLN A 132 -19.92 -1.63 1.63
N GLU A 133 -20.79 -2.13 2.49
CA GLU A 133 -22.01 -1.43 2.93
C GLU A 133 -21.70 -0.46 4.07
N ASN A 134 -22.58 0.53 4.28
CA ASN A 134 -22.50 1.48 5.41
C ASN A 134 -21.16 2.23 5.51
N VAL A 135 -20.57 2.62 4.39
CA VAL A 135 -19.32 3.37 4.34
C VAL A 135 -19.58 4.85 4.62
N ALA A 136 -18.90 5.40 5.63
CA ALA A 136 -18.89 6.83 5.90
C ALA A 136 -17.98 7.58 4.91
N ALA A 137 -16.76 7.05 4.69
CA ALA A 137 -15.80 7.63 3.77
C ALA A 137 -14.75 6.60 3.33
N ILE A 138 -14.18 6.82 2.15
CA ILE A 138 -13.02 6.12 1.62
C ILE A 138 -11.90 7.13 1.38
N TRP A 139 -10.75 6.90 2.02
CA TRP A 139 -9.57 7.77 1.94
C TRP A 139 -8.44 7.09 1.17
N CYS A 140 -8.13 7.64 0.01
CA CYS A 140 -7.20 7.08 -0.96
C CYS A 140 -5.83 7.75 -0.87
N MET A 141 -4.74 6.98 -0.97
CA MET A 141 -3.39 7.55 -0.95
C MET A 141 -3.06 8.40 -2.18
N THR A 142 -3.72 8.14 -3.32
CA THR A 142 -3.42 8.81 -4.59
C THR A 142 -4.68 8.93 -5.44
N ASN A 143 -4.67 9.83 -6.44
CA ASN A 143 -5.75 9.96 -7.41
C ASN A 143 -5.95 8.69 -8.25
N LYS A 144 -4.90 7.91 -8.49
CA LYS A 144 -5.02 6.60 -9.14
C LYS A 144 -5.90 5.65 -8.32
N HIS A 145 -5.76 5.66 -6.99
CA HIS A 145 -6.61 4.85 -6.12
C HIS A 145 -8.06 5.38 -6.08
N VAL A 146 -8.26 6.70 -6.08
CA VAL A 146 -9.60 7.30 -6.19
C VAL A 146 -10.33 6.77 -7.42
N ARG A 147 -9.68 6.81 -8.59
CA ARG A 147 -10.27 6.31 -9.85
C ARG A 147 -10.60 4.82 -9.78
N ALA A 148 -9.67 3.99 -9.30
CA ALA A 148 -9.89 2.55 -9.17
C ALA A 148 -11.07 2.20 -8.23
N VAL A 149 -11.25 2.95 -7.13
CA VAL A 149 -12.39 2.76 -6.23
C VAL A 149 -13.69 3.29 -6.85
N GLN A 150 -13.66 4.42 -7.56
CA GLN A 150 -14.82 4.95 -8.25
C GLN A 150 -15.31 3.99 -9.35
N GLU A 151 -14.40 3.38 -10.09
CA GLU A 151 -14.71 2.34 -11.08
C GLU A 151 -15.35 1.11 -10.42
N LEU A 152 -14.86 0.70 -9.25
CA LEU A 152 -15.41 -0.43 -8.49
C LEU A 152 -16.84 -0.15 -7.98
N TYR A 153 -17.08 1.03 -7.41
CA TYR A 153 -18.36 1.39 -6.80
C TYR A 153 -19.42 1.86 -7.81
N GLY A 154 -19.00 2.47 -8.92
CA GLY A 154 -19.92 3.02 -9.93
C GLY A 154 -20.83 4.12 -9.39
N GLN A 155 -22.07 4.17 -9.89
CA GLN A 155 -23.06 5.14 -9.44
C GLN A 155 -23.56 4.79 -8.03
N GLY A 156 -23.52 5.75 -7.11
CA GLY A 156 -23.86 5.55 -5.70
C GLY A 156 -22.66 5.28 -4.80
N ALA A 157 -21.44 5.56 -5.29
CA ALA A 157 -20.24 5.51 -4.48
C ALA A 157 -20.36 6.34 -3.19
N PRO A 158 -19.85 5.85 -2.05
CA PRO A 158 -19.72 6.65 -0.84
C PRO A 158 -18.76 7.83 -1.10
N PRO A 159 -18.60 8.75 -0.14
CA PRO A 159 -17.59 9.79 -0.24
C PRO A 159 -16.18 9.18 -0.44
N ILE A 160 -15.62 9.32 -1.64
CA ILE A 160 -14.25 8.90 -2.00
C ILE A 160 -13.39 10.15 -2.18
N MET A 161 -12.28 10.22 -1.46
CA MET A 161 -11.37 11.38 -1.48
C MET A 161 -9.93 10.96 -1.22
N LEU A 162 -8.98 11.86 -1.45
CA LEU A 162 -7.61 11.65 -1.04
C LEU A 162 -7.49 11.64 0.49
N LEU A 163 -6.50 10.93 1.04
CA LEU A 163 -6.16 11.07 2.45
C LEU A 163 -5.53 12.44 2.72
N ASP A 164 -4.58 12.87 1.88
CA ASP A 164 -4.02 14.22 1.86
C ASP A 164 -4.55 14.97 0.64
N GLU A 165 -5.34 16.02 0.85
CA GLU A 165 -5.93 16.80 -0.27
C GLU A 165 -4.90 17.63 -1.03
N ARG A 166 -3.73 17.85 -0.44
CA ARG A 166 -2.69 18.71 -1.01
C ARG A 166 -1.85 17.98 -2.04
N ALA A 167 -1.70 16.66 -1.91
CA ALA A 167 -0.84 15.85 -2.78
C ALA A 167 -1.08 14.35 -2.65
N ASP A 168 -0.72 13.61 -3.70
CA ASP A 168 -0.61 12.15 -3.66
C ASP A 168 0.50 11.71 -2.68
N ILE A 169 0.19 10.74 -1.83
CA ILE A 169 1.15 10.08 -0.93
C ILE A 169 1.91 9.01 -1.71
N GLN A 170 3.18 9.33 -2.00
CA GLN A 170 4.07 8.51 -2.83
C GLN A 170 4.31 7.12 -2.24
N ASP A 171 4.56 6.14 -3.09
CA ASP A 171 4.81 4.76 -2.68
C ASP A 171 6.26 4.60 -2.18
N PRO A 172 6.50 4.29 -0.89
CA PRO A 172 7.84 4.13 -0.35
C PRO A 172 8.45 2.75 -0.63
N TYR A 173 7.73 1.86 -1.32
CA TYR A 173 8.06 0.45 -1.45
C TYR A 173 9.52 0.20 -1.87
N CYS A 174 10.31 -0.35 -0.95
CA CYS A 174 11.74 -0.67 -1.10
C CYS A 174 12.68 0.53 -1.38
N LEU A 175 12.24 1.77 -1.14
CA LEU A 175 13.04 2.99 -1.38
C LEU A 175 13.90 3.42 -0.17
N GLY A 176 13.90 2.64 0.92
CA GLY A 176 14.75 2.88 2.08
C GLY A 176 14.02 3.52 3.27
N VAL A 177 14.63 3.39 4.45
CA VAL A 177 14.04 3.82 5.74
C VAL A 177 13.68 5.31 5.74
N GLN A 178 14.54 6.16 5.19
CA GLN A 178 14.30 7.60 5.17
C GLN A 178 13.04 7.99 4.37
N VAL A 179 12.83 7.35 3.21
CA VAL A 179 11.61 7.57 2.39
C VAL A 179 10.38 7.08 3.13
N TYR A 180 10.46 5.93 3.83
CA TYR A 180 9.38 5.48 4.70
C TYR A 180 9.06 6.49 5.80
N LYS A 181 10.07 7.12 6.43
CA LYS A 181 9.84 8.12 7.49
C LYS A 181 9.08 9.33 6.96
N GLU A 182 9.47 9.82 5.78
CA GLU A 182 8.80 10.94 5.12
C GLU A 182 7.35 10.61 4.78
N VAL A 183 7.09 9.43 4.18
CA VAL A 183 5.75 8.98 3.85
C VAL A 183 4.89 8.76 5.10
N ILE A 184 5.43 8.14 6.15
CA ILE A 184 4.72 7.94 7.42
C ILE A 184 4.38 9.28 8.06
N GLY A 185 5.31 10.24 8.06
CA GLY A 185 5.08 11.60 8.54
C GLY A 185 3.99 12.33 7.75
N GLN A 186 3.97 12.17 6.42
CA GLN A 186 2.91 12.71 5.58
C GLN A 186 1.55 12.07 5.91
N ILE A 187 1.47 10.74 6.05
CA ILE A 187 0.24 10.04 6.42
C ILE A 187 -0.26 10.53 7.79
N TRP A 188 0.64 10.66 8.77
CA TRP A 188 0.29 11.20 10.09
C TRP A 188 -0.32 12.60 9.99
N SER A 189 0.35 13.52 9.29
CA SER A 189 -0.17 14.88 9.09
C SER A 189 -1.51 14.89 8.36
N ALA A 190 -1.69 14.05 7.35
CA ALA A 190 -2.93 13.97 6.58
C ALA A 190 -4.09 13.45 7.43
N VAL A 191 -3.87 12.40 8.23
CA VAL A 191 -4.86 11.88 9.19
C VAL A 191 -5.26 12.96 10.19
N GLN A 192 -4.29 13.69 10.77
CA GLN A 192 -4.58 14.77 11.73
C GLN A 192 -5.41 15.90 11.10
N ASN A 193 -5.21 16.21 9.82
CA ASN A 193 -6.03 17.20 9.09
C ASN A 193 -7.43 16.66 8.85
N ARG A 194 -7.54 15.48 8.24
CA ARG A 194 -8.81 14.86 7.87
C ARG A 194 -9.72 14.63 9.08
N MET A 195 -9.15 14.19 10.19
CA MET A 195 -9.90 13.92 11.42
C MET A 195 -10.32 15.21 12.17
N ARG A 196 -9.79 16.39 11.85
CA ARG A 196 -10.30 17.66 12.41
C ARG A 196 -11.63 18.07 11.79
N GLU A 197 -11.88 17.64 10.56
CA GLU A 197 -13.10 17.88 9.79
C GLU A 197 -14.18 16.82 10.08
N PHE A 198 -13.84 15.79 10.86
CA PHE A 198 -14.65 14.60 11.16
C PHE A 198 -15.11 14.58 12.62
#